data_AF-A0A6J5K639-F1
#
_entry.id   AF-A0A6J5K639-F1
#
_cell.length_a   1.000
_cell.length_b   1.000
_cell.length_c   1.000
_cell.angle_alpha   90.00
_cell.angle_beta   90.00
_cell.angle_gamma   90.00
#
_symmetry.space_group_name_H-M   'P 1'
#
loop_
_entity.id
_entity.type
_entity.pdbx_description
1 polymer ?
#
loop_
_entity_poly.entity_id
_entity_poly.type
_entity_poly.pdbx_seq_one_letter_code
_entity_poly.pdbx_strand_id
1 'polypeptide(L)' 'MGKRLANPIGTSWSVVMLLEHLGKFDAAKRVMSAIETVTSNASLHTGDLRGNAMTAQLTAAVCALVEK' A
#
# COMPACT_ATOMS: atom_id res chain seq x y z
N MET A 1 -2.79 -12.87 13.63
CA MET A 1 -1.65 -11.92 13.71
C MET A 1 -0.33 -12.69 13.61
N GLY A 2 0.74 -12.11 13.08
CA GLY A 2 2.10 -12.71 13.13
C GLY A 2 2.56 -13.59 11.96
N LYS A 3 1.74 -13.81 10.92
CA LYS A 3 2.10 -14.69 9.78
C LYS A 3 2.76 -13.97 8.59
N ARG A 4 2.89 -12.64 8.61
CA ARG A 4 3.42 -11.83 7.47
C ARG A 4 2.67 -12.03 6.13
N LEU A 5 1.41 -12.45 6.20
CA LEU A 5 0.51 -12.69 5.06
C LEU A 5 -0.58 -11.63 4.92
N ALA A 6 -0.65 -10.69 5.86
CA ALA A 6 -1.71 -9.67 5.87
C ALA A 6 -1.51 -8.68 4.71
N ASN A 7 -2.62 -8.20 4.18
CA ASN A 7 -2.62 -7.12 3.21
C ASN A 7 -2.49 -5.74 3.90
N PRO A 8 -1.41 -4.97 3.66
CA PRO A 8 -1.24 -3.65 4.25
C PRO A 8 -2.01 -2.52 3.52
N ILE A 9 -2.75 -2.80 2.44
CA ILE A 9 -3.46 -1.77 1.65
C ILE A 9 -4.46 -0.99 2.50
N GLY A 10 -5.26 -1.66 3.33
CA GLY A 10 -6.26 -0.99 4.17
C GLY A 10 -5.64 0.03 5.13
N THR A 11 -4.56 -0.35 5.81
CA THR A 11 -3.80 0.56 6.68
C THR A 11 -3.18 1.71 5.89
N SER A 12 -2.64 1.44 4.70
CA SER A 12 -2.03 2.46 3.84
C SER A 12 -3.07 3.49 3.37
N TRP A 13 -4.28 3.04 3.04
CA TRP A 13 -5.38 3.96 2.69
C TRP A 13 -5.83 4.78 3.89
N SER A 14 -5.88 4.22 5.10
CA SER A 14 -6.12 5.03 6.31
C SER A 14 -5.08 6.14 6.49
N VAL A 15 -3.82 5.92 6.09
CA VAL A 15 -2.78 6.97 6.07
C VAL A 15 -3.09 8.05 5.02
N VAL A 16 -3.59 7.69 3.83
CA VAL A 16 -4.05 8.68 2.84
C VAL A 16 -5.13 9.58 3.45
N MET A 17 -6.16 8.98 4.06
CA MET A 17 -7.26 9.73 4.70
C MET A 17 -6.74 10.63 5.83
N LEU A 18 -5.76 10.17 6.61
CA LEU A 18 -5.11 10.97 7.65
C LEU A 18 -4.36 12.17 7.05
N LEU A 19 -3.59 11.96 5.97
CA LEU A 19 -2.85 13.02 5.30
C LEU A 19 -3.79 14.07 4.70
N GLU A 20 -4.90 13.65 4.10
CA GLU A 20 -5.96 14.56 3.63
C GLU A 20 -6.56 15.37 4.78
N HIS A 21 -6.87 14.72 5.91
CA HIS A 21 -7.38 15.39 7.11
C HIS A 21 -6.40 16.45 7.65
N LEU A 22 -5.10 16.20 7.55
CA LEU A 22 -4.04 17.13 7.96
C LEU A 22 -3.72 18.21 6.90
N GLY A 23 -4.44 18.24 5.78
CA GLY A 23 -4.20 19.17 4.67
C GLY A 23 -2.93 18.86 3.86
N LYS A 24 -2.35 17.67 3.99
CA LYS A 24 -1.14 17.21 3.29
C LYS A 24 -1.48 16.51 1.99
N PHE A 25 -2.20 17.19 1.10
CA PHE A 25 -2.74 16.60 -0.14
C PHE A 25 -1.66 16.04 -1.09
N ASP A 26 -0.51 16.71 -1.23
CA ASP A 26 0.57 16.20 -2.09
C ASP A 26 1.21 14.91 -1.58
N ALA A 27 1.27 14.74 -0.26
CA ALA A 27 1.74 13.50 0.35
C ALA A 27 0.66 12.41 0.21
N ALA A 28 -0.61 12.75 0.46
CA ALA A 28 -1.74 11.84 0.28
C ALA A 28 -1.79 11.29 -1.15
N LYS A 29 -1.66 12.17 -2.16
CA LYS A 29 -1.65 11.82 -3.58
C LYS A 29 -0.51 10.86 -3.95
N ARG A 30 0.70 11.09 -3.42
CA ARG A 30 1.84 10.19 -3.62
C ARG A 30 1.59 8.79 -3.07
N VAL A 31 1.06 8.72 -1.84
CA VAL A 31 0.73 7.43 -1.21
C VAL A 31 -0.41 6.73 -1.96
N MET A 32 -1.46 7.45 -2.36
CA MET A 32 -2.57 6.87 -3.13
C MET A 32 -2.09 6.33 -4.48
N SER A 33 -1.27 7.09 -5.21
CA SER A 33 -0.71 6.63 -6.49
C SER A 33 0.16 5.38 -6.33
N ALA A 34 0.91 5.27 -5.22
CA ALA A 34 1.65 4.06 -4.90
C ALA A 34 0.70 2.87 -4.64
N ILE A 35 -0.39 3.07 -3.90
CA ILE A 35 -1.42 2.05 -3.65
C ILE A 35 -2.05 1.57 -4.96
N GLU A 36 -2.48 2.48 -5.85
CA GLU A 36 -3.04 2.15 -7.17
C GLU A 36 -2.06 1.36 -8.03
N THR A 37 -0.77 1.73 -8.00
CA THR A 37 0.28 1.05 -8.76
C THR A 37 0.51 -0.37 -8.25
N VAL A 38 0.58 -0.58 -6.92
CA VAL A 38 0.79 -1.95 -6.40
C VAL A 38 -0.46 -2.82 -6.51
N THR A 39 -1.65 -2.24 -6.38
CA THR A 39 -2.93 -2.97 -6.51
C THR A 39 -3.22 -3.38 -7.95
N SER A 40 -2.80 -2.59 -8.94
CA SER A 40 -2.90 -2.98 -10.35
C SER A 40 -1.94 -4.10 -10.75
N ASN A 41 -0.91 -4.38 -9.96
CA ASN A 41 0.05 -5.44 -10.22
C ASN A 41 -0.32 -6.75 -9.50
N ALA A 42 -0.87 -7.71 -10.24
CA ALA A 42 -1.26 -9.03 -9.72
C ALA A 42 -0.10 -9.82 -9.07
N SER A 43 1.16 -9.56 -9.44
CA SER A 43 2.32 -10.21 -8.80
C SER A 43 2.55 -9.77 -7.35
N LEU A 44 1.98 -8.63 -6.95
CA LEU A 44 2.06 -8.08 -5.60
C LEU A 44 0.82 -8.40 -4.76
N HIS A 45 -0.16 -9.12 -5.30
CA HIS A 45 -1.35 -9.50 -4.54
C HIS A 45 -1.00 -10.47 -3.41
N THR A 46 -1.50 -10.17 -2.21
CA THR A 46 -1.41 -11.05 -1.04
C THR A 46 -2.51 -12.13 -1.10
N GLY A 47 -2.47 -13.10 -0.18
CA GLY A 47 -3.37 -14.27 -0.23
C GLY A 47 -4.88 -13.96 -0.20
N ASP A 48 -5.28 -12.85 0.44
CA ASP A 48 -6.64 -12.32 0.42
C ASP A 48 -7.10 -11.86 -0.98
N LEU A 49 -6.17 -11.45 -1.84
CA LEU A 49 -6.38 -11.12 -3.24
C LEU A 49 -6.03 -12.29 -4.18
N ARG A 50 -5.95 -13.53 -3.65
CA ARG A 50 -5.57 -14.75 -4.39
C ARG A 50 -4.17 -14.71 -5.01
N GLY A 51 -3.29 -13.86 -4.51
CA GLY A 51 -1.88 -13.82 -4.91
C GLY A 51 -0.96 -14.51 -3.91
N ASN A 52 0.34 -14.46 -4.20
CA ASN A 52 1.39 -15.15 -3.43
C ASN A 52 2.36 -14.17 -2.72
N ALA A 53 2.11 -12.86 -2.81
CA ALA A 53 2.99 -11.88 -2.19
C ALA A 53 2.86 -11.90 -0.66
N MET A 54 3.97 -11.64 0.01
CA MET A 54 4.04 -11.45 1.45
C MET A 54 3.82 -9.99 1.81
N THR A 55 3.36 -9.70 3.04
CA THR A 55 3.17 -8.33 3.55
C THR A 55 4.41 -7.47 3.29
N ALA A 56 5.61 -7.99 3.58
CA ALA A 56 6.86 -7.25 3.44
C ALA A 56 7.18 -6.88 1.98
N GLN A 57 6.83 -7.74 1.02
CA GLN A 57 7.05 -7.45 -0.40
C GLN A 57 6.14 -6.33 -0.87
N LEU A 58 4.86 -6.37 -0.49
CA LEU A 58 3.91 -5.31 -0.82
C LEU A 58 4.31 -3.98 -0.15
N THR A 59 4.71 -4.01 1.12
CA THR A 59 5.19 -2.81 1.84
C THR A 59 6.43 -2.20 1.17
N ALA A 60 7.42 -3.02 0.80
CA ALA A 60 8.62 -2.53 0.12
C ALA A 60 8.29 -1.88 -1.24
N ALA A 61 7.37 -2.48 -2.00
CA ALA A 61 6.92 -1.92 -3.28
C ALA A 61 6.22 -0.55 -3.10
N VAL A 62 5.37 -0.41 -2.07
CA VAL A 62 4.73 0.88 -1.75
C VAL A 62 5.78 1.93 -1.39
N CYS A 63 6.73 1.62 -0.49
CA CYS A 63 7.78 2.56 -0.09
C CYS A 63 8.62 3.03 -1.29
N ALA A 64 9.04 2.11 -2.16
CA ALA A 64 9.83 2.43 -3.34
C ALA A 64 9.10 3.35 -4.35
N LEU A 65 7.76 3.34 -4.36
CA LEU A 65 6.95 4.22 -5.21
C LEU A 65 6.71 5.60 -4.56
N VAL A 66 6.69 5.68 -3.23
CA VAL A 66 6.52 6.96 -2.50
C VAL A 66 7.81 7.79 -2.48
N GLU A 67 8.97 7.13 -2.51
CA GLU A 67 10.30 7.77 -2.50
C GLU A 67 10.74 8.32 -3.88
N LYS A 68 10.01 7.99 -4.94
CA LYS A 68 10.22 8.55 -6.29
C LYS A 68 9.64 9.95 -6.42
#